data_AF-A0A959PKN9-F1
#
_entry.id   AF-A0A959PKN9-F1
#
_cell.length_a   1.000
_cell.length_b   1.000
_cell.length_c   1.000
_cell.angle_alpha   90.00
_cell.angle_beta   90.00
_cell.angle_gamma   90.00
#
_symmetry.space_group_name_H-M   'P 1'
#
loop_
_entity.id
_entity.type
_entity.pdbx_description
1 polymer ?
#
loop_
_entity_poly.entity_id
_entity_poly.type
_entity_poly.pdbx_seq_one_letter_code
_entity_poly.pdbx_strand_id
1 'polypeptide(L)'
;MIGKYLTSRLKPVKFLWLAALFSIFVADAKSGAMPWLQNIVFLFLSFLVFRFIDDAGSVETDRKEHPERTYLEVEQYPRFLRLTITLTILYLLVLVLIDVRIFYTVLALIAGSAGLYFISRRSQFPLEFIPLLKYPVLLWCLSGFSTDIHSLGPITSTFFIIFTYDALEKISLEKINLFWGLIPLAVSGFLAFRVWENATNLWLILPAMLLIMLFKGSKKIRYVPVLYYPILVFMLNIN
;
A
#
# COMPACT_ATOMS: atom_id res chain seq x y z
N MET A 1 25.66 1.11 0.86
CA MET A 1 24.51 0.19 0.95
C MET A 1 23.23 0.94 1.32
N ILE A 2 23.07 1.44 2.55
CA ILE A 2 21.83 2.10 3.02
C ILE A 2 21.53 3.42 2.30
N GLY A 3 22.53 4.29 2.11
CA GLY A 3 22.33 5.55 1.38
C GLY A 3 21.79 5.33 -0.05
N LYS A 4 22.38 4.37 -0.78
CA LYS A 4 21.91 3.98 -2.13
C LYS A 4 20.48 3.42 -2.09
N TYR A 5 20.16 2.58 -1.11
CA TYR A 5 18.81 2.03 -0.91
C TYR A 5 17.76 3.13 -0.69
N LEU A 6 18.08 4.11 0.17
CA LEU A 6 17.18 5.21 0.50
C LEU A 6 16.88 6.10 -0.72
N THR A 7 17.90 6.39 -1.53
CA THR A 7 17.77 7.30 -2.69
C THR A 7 17.17 6.63 -3.92
N SER A 8 17.50 5.37 -4.20
CA SER A 8 17.02 4.69 -5.42
C SER A 8 15.67 4.01 -5.24
N ARG A 9 15.46 3.34 -4.10
CA ARG A 9 14.33 2.42 -3.90
C ARG A 9 13.31 2.90 -2.88
N LEU A 10 13.74 3.34 -1.70
CA LEU A 10 12.80 3.72 -0.63
C LEU A 10 12.03 4.99 -0.99
N LYS A 11 12.70 6.04 -1.49
CA LYS A 11 12.07 7.34 -1.80
C LYS A 11 11.16 7.81 -0.64
N PRO A 12 11.73 8.06 0.56
CA PRO A 12 10.98 8.23 1.82
C PRO A 12 9.89 9.30 1.74
N VAL A 13 10.11 10.38 0.98
CA VAL A 13 9.11 11.43 0.74
C VAL A 13 7.83 10.86 0.11
N LYS A 14 7.93 9.90 -0.83
CA LYS A 14 6.77 9.24 -1.42
C LYS A 14 6.00 8.39 -0.42
N PHE A 15 6.71 7.72 0.48
CA PHE A 15 6.10 6.94 1.55
C PHE A 15 5.38 7.83 2.56
N LEU A 16 5.96 8.99 2.88
CA LEU A 16 5.31 9.97 3.74
C LEU A 16 4.03 10.52 3.11
N TRP A 17 4.07 10.88 1.82
CA TRP A 17 2.87 11.28 1.09
C TRP A 17 1.81 10.19 1.05
N LEU A 18 2.22 8.94 0.80
CA LEU A 18 1.30 7.81 0.79
C LEU A 18 0.66 7.58 2.17
N ALA A 19 1.44 7.65 3.24
CA ALA A 19 0.95 7.55 4.62
C ALA A 19 -0.03 8.68 4.95
N ALA A 20 0.29 9.92 4.57
CA ALA A 20 -0.60 11.06 4.74
C ALA A 20 -1.91 10.84 3.98
N LEU A 21 -1.86 10.48 2.71
CA LEU A 21 -3.05 10.21 1.90
C LEU A 21 -3.89 9.05 2.46
N PHE A 22 -3.27 7.97 2.90
CA PHE A 22 -4.01 6.79 3.36
C PHE A 22 -4.58 6.99 4.76
N SER A 23 -3.93 7.78 5.61
CA SER A 23 -4.46 8.14 6.93
C SER A 23 -5.81 8.87 6.85
N ILE A 24 -6.11 9.52 5.72
CA ILE A 24 -7.38 10.22 5.48
C ILE A 24 -8.56 9.24 5.48
N PHE A 25 -8.38 8.00 5.02
CA PHE A 25 -9.46 6.99 4.98
C PHE A 25 -10.01 6.62 6.36
N VAL A 26 -9.23 6.88 7.41
CA VAL A 26 -9.54 6.58 8.81
C VAL A 26 -9.49 7.83 9.68
N ALA A 27 -9.42 9.02 9.06
CA ALA A 27 -9.42 10.28 9.79
C ALA A 27 -10.84 10.57 10.30
N ASP A 28 -10.97 10.81 11.59
CA ASP A 28 -12.21 11.30 12.19
C ASP A 28 -12.15 12.83 12.26
N ALA A 29 -13.13 13.51 11.67
CA ALA A 29 -13.25 14.97 11.70
C ALA A 29 -13.34 15.54 13.12
N LYS A 30 -13.79 14.74 14.10
CA LYS A 30 -13.85 15.12 15.52
C LYS A 30 -12.51 14.96 16.23
N SER A 31 -11.59 14.17 15.67
CA SER A 31 -10.26 13.98 16.24
C SER A 31 -9.37 15.18 15.93
N GLY A 32 -8.58 15.61 16.93
CA GLY A 32 -7.62 16.70 16.73
C GLY A 32 -6.47 16.31 15.80
N ALA A 33 -5.62 17.28 15.45
CA ALA A 33 -4.46 17.05 14.57
C ALA A 33 -3.45 16.04 15.13
N MET A 34 -3.31 15.93 16.46
CA MET A 34 -2.29 15.07 17.08
C MET A 34 -2.55 13.57 16.87
N PRO A 35 -3.74 13.01 17.15
CA PRO A 35 -4.09 11.64 16.77
C PRO A 35 -3.87 11.35 15.28
N TRP A 36 -4.22 12.29 14.41
CA TRP A 36 -4.02 12.11 12.96
C TRP A 36 -2.54 12.04 12.58
N LEU A 37 -1.68 12.89 13.17
CA LEU A 37 -0.23 12.83 12.99
C LEU A 37 0.36 11.49 13.48
N GLN A 38 -0.14 10.95 14.59
CA GLN A 38 0.27 9.63 15.09
C GLN A 38 -0.08 8.52 14.08
N ASN A 39 -1.27 8.58 13.48
CA ASN A 39 -1.68 7.65 12.42
C ASN A 39 -0.75 7.71 11.20
N ILE A 40 -0.34 8.91 10.79
CA ILE A 40 0.62 9.10 9.68
C ILE A 40 1.96 8.46 10.03
N VAL A 41 2.48 8.70 11.24
CA VAL A 41 3.76 8.11 11.69
C VAL A 41 3.68 6.60 11.74
N PHE A 42 2.58 6.03 12.27
CA PHE A 42 2.34 4.59 12.29
C PHE A 42 2.38 4.00 10.87
N LEU A 43 1.62 4.56 9.93
CA LEU A 43 1.59 4.08 8.55
C LEU A 43 2.95 4.21 7.88
N PHE A 44 3.64 5.32 8.08
CA PHE A 44 4.98 5.54 7.52
C PHE A 44 5.97 4.48 7.99
N LEU A 45 6.07 4.24 9.30
CA LEU A 45 6.96 3.21 9.86
C LEU A 45 6.57 1.81 9.40
N SER A 46 5.26 1.52 9.35
CA SER A 46 4.75 0.25 8.85
C SER A 46 5.17 0.01 7.40
N PHE A 47 4.89 0.96 6.51
CA PHE A 47 5.24 0.85 5.09
C PHE A 47 6.75 0.73 4.89
N LEU A 48 7.55 1.44 5.68
CA LEU A 48 9.00 1.31 5.69
C LEU A 48 9.42 -0.13 6.01
N VAL A 49 8.97 -0.68 7.14
CA VAL A 49 9.37 -2.03 7.58
C VAL A 49 8.90 -3.10 6.58
N PHE A 50 7.65 -3.04 6.15
CA PHE A 50 7.14 -3.97 5.14
C PHE A 50 7.92 -3.88 3.82
N ARG A 51 8.42 -2.70 3.43
CA ARG A 51 9.25 -2.57 2.24
C ARG A 51 10.58 -3.30 2.36
N PHE A 52 11.23 -3.25 3.53
CA PHE A 52 12.43 -4.03 3.79
C PHE A 52 12.15 -5.54 3.77
N ILE A 53 11.01 -5.96 4.31
CA ILE A 53 10.58 -7.37 4.31
C ILE A 53 10.30 -7.84 2.88
N ASP A 54 9.55 -7.05 2.09
CA ASP A 54 9.23 -7.37 0.70
C ASP A 54 10.50 -7.54 -0.12
N ASP A 55 11.41 -6.54 -0.10
CA ASP A 55 12.68 -6.61 -0.85
C ASP A 55 13.58 -7.77 -0.38
N ALA A 56 13.49 -8.20 0.88
CA ALA A 56 14.21 -9.37 1.39
C ALA A 56 13.55 -10.69 0.92
N GLY A 57 12.22 -10.76 0.90
CA GLY A 57 11.46 -11.92 0.46
C GLY A 57 11.52 -12.16 -1.05
N SER A 58 11.54 -11.09 -1.86
CA SER A 58 11.57 -11.14 -3.32
C SER A 58 12.98 -11.19 -3.94
N VAL A 59 14.03 -11.41 -3.13
CA VAL A 59 15.44 -11.26 -3.54
C VAL A 59 15.80 -12.03 -4.83
N GLU A 60 15.32 -13.26 -5.00
CA GLU A 60 15.66 -14.08 -6.17
C GLU A 60 15.09 -13.51 -7.47
N THR A 61 13.85 -13.00 -7.43
CA THR A 61 13.18 -12.36 -8.56
C THR A 61 13.79 -10.99 -8.85
N ASP A 62 13.99 -10.18 -7.80
CA ASP A 62 14.50 -8.83 -7.94
C ASP A 62 15.95 -8.78 -8.43
N ARG A 63 16.78 -9.79 -8.15
CA ARG A 63 18.13 -9.90 -8.75
C ARG A 63 18.09 -10.04 -10.27
N LYS A 64 17.06 -10.70 -10.82
CA LYS A 64 16.92 -10.94 -12.26
C LYS A 64 16.30 -9.74 -12.96
N GLU A 65 15.22 -9.20 -12.40
CA GLU A 65 14.42 -8.14 -13.02
C GLU A 65 14.98 -6.75 -12.74
N HIS A 66 15.73 -6.59 -11.66
CA HIS A 66 16.23 -5.30 -11.18
C HIS A 66 17.71 -5.36 -10.77
N PRO A 67 18.62 -5.65 -11.72
CA PRO A 67 20.04 -5.79 -11.46
C PRO A 67 20.68 -4.51 -10.88
N GLU A 68 20.05 -3.34 -11.05
CA GLU A 68 20.48 -2.07 -10.46
C GLU A 68 20.41 -2.05 -8.92
N ARG A 69 19.72 -3.01 -8.29
CA ARG A 69 19.55 -3.11 -6.85
C ARG A 69 20.74 -3.80 -6.18
N THR A 70 21.89 -3.13 -6.18
CA THR A 70 23.16 -3.68 -5.69
C THR A 70 23.12 -4.18 -4.23
N TYR A 71 22.21 -3.66 -3.40
CA TYR A 71 22.03 -4.09 -2.01
C TYR A 71 21.48 -5.52 -1.87
N LEU A 72 20.90 -6.06 -2.95
CA LEU A 72 20.42 -7.44 -3.04
C LEU A 72 21.46 -8.39 -3.58
N GLU A 73 22.64 -7.93 -4.05
CA GLU A 73 23.72 -8.80 -4.53
C GLU A 73 24.12 -9.85 -3.48
N VAL A 74 24.64 -11.00 -3.91
CA VAL A 74 24.98 -12.14 -3.04
C VAL A 74 25.87 -11.71 -1.86
N GLU A 75 26.82 -10.82 -2.12
CA GLU A 75 27.79 -10.33 -1.13
C GLU A 75 27.17 -9.37 -0.10
N GLN A 76 26.21 -8.53 -0.52
CA GLN A 76 25.61 -7.49 0.31
C GLN A 76 24.35 -7.97 1.03
N TYR A 77 23.68 -8.98 0.48
CA TYR A 77 22.40 -9.49 0.96
C TYR A 77 22.41 -9.94 2.44
N PRO A 78 23.43 -10.64 2.98
CA PRO A 78 23.46 -10.99 4.40
C PRO A 78 23.48 -9.77 5.34
N ARG A 79 24.05 -8.63 4.89
CA ARG A 79 24.01 -7.37 5.66
C ARG A 79 22.64 -6.71 5.57
N PHE A 80 22.03 -6.71 4.39
CA PHE A 80 20.67 -6.21 4.19
C PHE A 80 19.64 -7.02 5.02
N LEU A 81 19.72 -8.34 4.98
CA LEU A 81 18.83 -9.23 5.72
C LEU A 81 18.93 -9.01 7.24
N ARG A 82 20.14 -8.87 7.79
CA ARG A 82 20.33 -8.54 9.21
C ARG A 82 19.67 -7.22 9.58
N LEU A 83 19.86 -6.19 8.76
CA LEU A 83 19.21 -4.89 8.95
C LEU A 83 17.69 -5.01 8.94
N THR A 84 17.11 -5.71 7.95
CA THR A 84 15.67 -5.96 7.85
C THR A 84 15.14 -6.65 9.11
N ILE A 85 15.81 -7.70 9.58
CA ILE A 85 15.42 -8.41 10.80
C ILE A 85 15.47 -7.48 12.02
N THR A 86 16.56 -6.73 12.20
CA THR A 86 16.71 -5.79 13.32
C THR A 86 15.61 -4.73 13.31
N LEU A 87 15.35 -4.09 12.17
CA LEU A 87 14.29 -3.09 12.04
C LEU A 87 12.91 -3.68 12.32
N THR A 88 12.65 -4.91 11.85
CA THR A 88 11.38 -5.61 12.08
C THR A 88 11.18 -5.90 13.56
N ILE A 89 12.21 -6.40 14.26
CA ILE A 89 12.14 -6.67 15.71
C ILE A 89 11.89 -5.38 16.48
N LEU A 90 12.66 -4.32 16.20
CA LEU A 90 12.49 -3.02 16.86
C LEU A 90 11.08 -2.45 16.65
N TYR A 91 10.56 -2.54 15.44
CA TYR A 91 9.20 -2.13 15.11
C TYR A 91 8.16 -2.93 15.89
N LEU A 92 8.28 -4.26 15.91
CA LEU A 92 7.38 -5.13 16.66
C LEU A 92 7.40 -4.85 18.17
N LEU A 93 8.57 -4.58 18.75
CA LEU A 93 8.69 -4.18 20.16
C LEU A 93 7.91 -2.89 20.44
N VAL A 94 8.01 -1.90 19.56
CA VAL A 94 7.22 -0.66 19.67
C VAL A 94 5.73 -0.95 19.59
N LEU A 95 5.28 -1.83 18.69
CA LEU A 95 3.87 -2.19 18.58
C LEU A 95 3.32 -2.86 19.85
N VAL A 96 4.10 -3.73 20.49
CA VAL A 96 3.71 -4.35 21.77
C VAL A 96 3.45 -3.29 22.84
N LEU A 97 4.26 -2.24 22.87
CA LEU A 97 4.11 -1.14 23.83
C LEU A 97 2.91 -0.24 23.53
N ILE A 98 2.47 -0.17 22.27
CA ILE A 98 1.33 0.65 21.84
C ILE A 98 0.01 -0.09 22.08
N ASP A 99 -0.18 -1.25 21.43
CA ASP A 99 -1.37 -2.09 21.58
C ASP A 99 -1.04 -3.52 21.14
N VAL A 100 -1.25 -4.48 22.04
CA VAL A 100 -1.00 -5.90 21.84
C VAL A 100 -1.80 -6.49 20.67
N ARG A 101 -3.01 -5.98 20.41
CA ARG A 101 -3.84 -6.41 19.26
C ARG A 101 -3.22 -6.00 17.94
N ILE A 102 -2.75 -4.75 17.82
CA ILE A 102 -2.03 -4.27 16.64
C ILE A 102 -0.78 -5.11 16.42
N PHE A 103 -0.04 -5.41 17.48
CA PHE A 103 1.12 -6.29 17.41
C PHE A 103 0.78 -7.66 16.80
N TYR A 104 -0.22 -8.37 17.33
CA TYR A 104 -0.56 -9.70 16.82
C TYR A 104 -1.07 -9.67 15.37
N THR A 105 -1.87 -8.66 15.00
CA THR A 105 -2.34 -8.50 13.61
C THR A 105 -1.18 -8.25 12.65
N VAL A 106 -0.26 -7.34 13.00
CA VAL A 106 0.91 -7.05 12.16
C VAL A 106 1.88 -8.22 12.12
N LEU A 107 2.08 -8.94 13.23
CA LEU A 107 2.90 -10.15 13.28
C LEU A 107 2.32 -11.24 12.37
N ALA A 108 1.00 -11.47 12.42
CA ALA A 108 0.33 -12.43 11.55
C ALA A 108 0.49 -12.04 10.07
N LEU A 109 0.38 -10.74 9.75
CA LEU A 109 0.61 -10.24 8.40
C LEU A 109 2.06 -10.47 7.94
N ILE A 110 3.06 -10.21 8.80
CA ILE A 110 4.48 -10.47 8.50
C ILE A 110 4.74 -11.96 8.31
N ALA A 111 4.28 -12.80 9.25
CA ALA A 111 4.46 -14.25 9.20
C ALA A 111 3.77 -14.87 7.98
N GLY A 112 2.53 -14.44 7.69
CA GLY A 112 1.79 -14.84 6.50
C GLY A 112 2.52 -14.43 5.22
N SER A 113 3.03 -13.21 5.16
CA SER A 113 3.83 -12.74 4.02
C SER A 113 5.08 -13.60 3.84
N ALA A 114 5.88 -13.80 4.90
CA ALA A 114 7.09 -14.61 4.87
C ALA A 114 6.83 -16.08 4.48
N GLY A 115 5.79 -16.70 5.05
CA GLY A 115 5.39 -18.07 4.73
C GLY A 115 4.99 -18.22 3.25
N LEU A 116 4.27 -17.23 2.72
CA LEU A 116 3.90 -17.23 1.31
C LEU A 116 5.10 -16.98 0.39
N TYR A 117 6.05 -16.10 0.74
CA TYR A 117 7.33 -15.96 0.01
C TYR A 117 8.10 -17.29 -0.04
N PHE A 118 8.05 -18.09 1.03
CA PHE A 118 8.69 -19.41 1.09
C PHE A 118 8.00 -20.43 0.16
N ILE A 119 6.66 -20.50 0.19
CA ILE A 119 5.87 -21.42 -0.65
C ILE A 119 5.94 -21.02 -2.13
N SER A 120 5.95 -19.71 -2.40
CA SER A 120 5.82 -19.14 -3.73
C SER A 120 7.14 -19.00 -4.49
N ARG A 121 8.24 -19.60 -4.02
CA ARG A 121 9.54 -19.59 -4.72
C ARG A 121 9.47 -20.04 -6.19
N ARG A 122 8.40 -20.75 -6.58
CA ARG A 122 8.18 -21.24 -7.96
C ARG A 122 7.15 -20.44 -8.78
N SER A 123 6.36 -19.55 -8.18
CA SER A 123 5.28 -18.82 -8.85
C SER A 123 5.35 -17.32 -8.55
N GLN A 124 5.44 -16.50 -9.60
CA GLN A 124 5.53 -15.04 -9.47
C GLN A 124 4.21 -14.39 -9.06
N PHE A 125 3.08 -15.04 -9.32
CA PHE A 125 1.74 -14.47 -9.12
C PHE A 125 1.44 -14.01 -7.67
N PRO A 126 1.65 -14.84 -6.62
CA PRO A 126 1.37 -14.42 -5.24
C PRO A 126 2.29 -13.29 -4.75
N LEU A 127 3.50 -13.16 -5.29
CA LEU A 127 4.46 -12.13 -4.89
C LEU A 127 3.96 -10.70 -5.16
N GLU A 128 3.00 -10.54 -6.08
CA GLU A 128 2.44 -9.23 -6.43
C GLU A 128 1.27 -8.83 -5.52
N PHE A 129 0.44 -9.77 -5.07
CA PHE A 129 -0.76 -9.46 -4.29
C PHE A 129 -0.51 -9.37 -2.78
N ILE A 130 0.46 -10.13 -2.26
CA ILE A 130 0.74 -10.18 -0.82
C ILE A 130 1.18 -8.82 -0.28
N PRO A 131 2.13 -8.10 -0.91
CA PRO A 131 2.50 -6.76 -0.48
C PRO A 131 1.34 -5.78 -0.46
N LEU A 132 0.26 -6.04 -1.21
CA LEU A 132 -0.91 -5.16 -1.28
C LEU A 132 -1.85 -5.34 -0.08
N LEU A 133 -1.87 -6.51 0.55
CA LEU A 133 -2.73 -6.77 1.71
C LEU A 133 -2.36 -5.93 2.94
N LYS A 134 -1.11 -5.45 3.02
CA LYS A 134 -0.70 -4.62 4.16
C LYS A 134 -1.46 -3.30 4.26
N TYR A 135 -1.86 -2.70 3.13
CA TYR A 135 -2.54 -1.40 3.14
C TYR A 135 -3.89 -1.44 3.87
N PRO A 136 -4.86 -2.29 3.48
CA PRO A 136 -6.13 -2.38 4.18
C PRO A 136 -5.96 -2.89 5.62
N VAL A 137 -5.04 -3.83 5.89
CA VAL A 137 -4.84 -4.36 7.25
C VAL A 137 -4.30 -3.29 8.20
N LEU A 138 -3.33 -2.48 7.76
CA LEU A 138 -2.77 -1.41 8.59
C LEU A 138 -3.81 -0.30 8.86
N LEU A 139 -4.66 0.01 7.88
CA LEU A 139 -5.77 0.94 8.09
C LEU A 139 -6.85 0.36 9.01
N TRP A 140 -7.09 -0.95 8.97
CA TRP A 140 -7.99 -1.62 9.90
C TRP A 140 -7.47 -1.58 11.35
N CYS A 141 -6.15 -1.67 11.55
CA CYS A 141 -5.55 -1.41 12.85
C CYS A 141 -5.85 0.02 13.35
N LEU A 142 -5.75 1.01 12.47
CA LEU A 142 -6.04 2.41 12.81
C LEU A 142 -7.52 2.70 13.04
N SER A 143 -8.43 1.96 12.41
CA SER A 143 -9.87 2.08 12.64
C SER A 143 -10.33 1.38 13.93
N GLY A 144 -9.40 0.96 14.79
CA GLY A 144 -9.71 0.27 16.04
C GLY A 144 -10.34 -1.11 15.82
N PHE A 145 -10.05 -1.76 14.69
CA PHE A 145 -10.67 -3.01 14.26
C PHE A 145 -12.17 -2.92 14.04
N SER A 146 -12.66 -1.73 13.64
CA SER A 146 -14.07 -1.55 13.29
C SER A 146 -14.50 -2.60 12.25
N THR A 147 -15.61 -3.27 12.55
CA THR A 147 -16.27 -4.22 11.65
C THR A 147 -17.44 -3.59 10.91
N ASP A 148 -17.66 -2.28 11.10
CA ASP A 148 -18.71 -1.54 10.42
C ASP A 148 -18.40 -1.47 8.92
N ILE A 149 -19.38 -1.86 8.11
CA ILE A 149 -19.27 -1.91 6.65
C ILE A 149 -18.98 -0.52 6.06
N HIS A 150 -19.45 0.54 6.71
CA HIS A 150 -19.17 1.92 6.31
C HIS A 150 -17.68 2.27 6.40
N SER A 151 -16.96 1.65 7.35
CA SER A 151 -15.51 1.81 7.51
C SER A 151 -14.71 0.81 6.69
N LEU A 152 -15.20 -0.44 6.55
CA LEU A 152 -14.52 -1.51 5.84
C LEU A 152 -14.46 -1.28 4.33
N GLY A 153 -15.49 -0.69 3.71
CA GLY A 153 -15.50 -0.38 2.28
C GLY A 153 -14.32 0.52 1.87
N PRO A 154 -14.19 1.72 2.44
CA PRO A 154 -13.07 2.60 2.15
C PRO A 154 -11.70 1.99 2.49
N ILE A 155 -11.57 1.27 3.61
CA ILE A 155 -10.33 0.59 3.99
C ILE A 155 -9.93 -0.46 2.95
N THR A 156 -10.85 -1.34 2.55
CA THR A 156 -10.61 -2.39 1.55
C THR A 156 -10.33 -1.82 0.16
N SER A 157 -10.89 -0.65 -0.18
CA SER A 157 -10.61 0.02 -1.45
C SER A 157 -9.11 0.32 -1.66
N THR A 158 -8.36 0.53 -0.58
CA THR A 158 -6.91 0.84 -0.65
C THR A 158 -6.07 -0.26 -1.28
N PHE A 159 -6.50 -1.52 -1.14
CA PHE A 159 -5.91 -2.65 -1.85
C PHE A 159 -6.02 -2.46 -3.38
N PHE A 160 -7.23 -2.17 -3.86
CA PHE A 160 -7.50 -1.98 -5.28
C PHE A 160 -6.90 -0.68 -5.84
N ILE A 161 -6.78 0.37 -5.02
CA ILE A 161 -6.07 1.62 -5.39
C ILE A 161 -4.61 1.33 -5.71
N ILE A 162 -3.90 0.61 -4.83
CA ILE A 162 -2.49 0.27 -5.08
C ILE A 162 -2.36 -0.77 -6.19
N PHE A 163 -3.25 -1.77 -6.24
CA PHE A 163 -3.26 -2.73 -7.35
C PHE A 163 -3.43 -2.02 -8.71
N THR A 164 -4.30 -1.02 -8.78
CA THR A 164 -4.48 -0.20 -9.98
C THR A 164 -3.23 0.61 -10.30
N TYR A 165 -2.59 1.20 -9.28
CA TYR A 165 -1.32 1.92 -9.44
C TYR A 165 -0.25 1.03 -10.09
N ASP A 166 -0.07 -0.19 -9.58
CA ASP A 166 0.92 -1.16 -10.08
C ASP A 166 0.56 -1.68 -11.48
N ALA A 167 -0.72 -1.96 -11.74
CA ALA A 167 -1.20 -2.37 -13.06
C ALA A 167 -0.96 -1.28 -14.12
N LEU A 168 -1.22 -0.01 -13.80
CA LEU A 168 -0.98 1.11 -14.70
C LEU A 168 0.51 1.36 -14.95
N GLU A 169 1.39 1.09 -13.98
CA GLU A 169 2.84 1.13 -14.18
C GLU A 169 3.28 0.13 -15.25
N LYS A 170 2.80 -1.11 -15.18
CA LYS A 170 3.11 -2.15 -16.17
C LYS A 170 2.54 -1.83 -17.56
N ILE A 171 1.30 -1.30 -17.64
CA ILE A 171 0.70 -0.86 -18.92
C ILE A 171 1.57 0.20 -19.62
N SER A 172 2.14 1.14 -18.84
CA SER A 172 3.01 2.19 -19.39
C SER A 172 4.35 1.69 -19.93
N LEU A 173 4.77 0.49 -19.52
CA LEU A 173 6.05 -0.12 -19.90
C LEU A 173 5.89 -1.19 -21.00
N GLU A 174 4.81 -1.98 -20.96
CA GLU A 174 4.69 -3.23 -21.73
C GLU A 174 3.45 -3.32 -22.64
N LYS A 175 2.67 -2.22 -22.81
CA LYS A 175 1.42 -2.20 -23.60
C LYS A 175 0.40 -3.28 -23.16
N ILE A 176 0.32 -3.56 -21.86
CA ILE A 176 -0.71 -4.45 -21.29
C ILE A 176 -2.12 -3.87 -21.52
N ASN A 177 -3.12 -4.76 -21.53
CA ASN A 177 -4.51 -4.39 -21.73
C ASN A 177 -5.00 -3.38 -20.67
N LEU A 178 -5.57 -2.25 -21.11
CA LEU A 178 -6.09 -1.17 -20.27
C LEU A 178 -7.16 -1.66 -19.28
N PHE A 179 -7.85 -2.75 -19.62
CA PHE A 179 -8.83 -3.41 -18.76
C PHE A 179 -8.27 -3.78 -17.38
N TRP A 180 -7.00 -4.17 -17.29
CA TRP A 180 -6.36 -4.50 -16.01
C TRP A 180 -6.17 -3.30 -15.09
N GLY A 181 -6.20 -2.07 -15.61
CA GLY A 181 -6.24 -0.85 -14.80
C GLY A 181 -7.66 -0.39 -14.49
N LEU A 182 -8.60 -0.50 -15.45
CA LEU A 182 -9.95 0.06 -15.30
C LEU A 182 -10.86 -0.75 -14.38
N ILE A 183 -10.79 -2.08 -14.41
CA ILE A 183 -11.62 -2.94 -13.56
C ILE A 183 -11.32 -2.71 -12.08
N PRO A 184 -10.07 -2.84 -11.59
CA PRO A 184 -9.78 -2.62 -10.18
C PRO A 184 -10.02 -1.16 -9.76
N LEU A 185 -9.85 -0.19 -10.67
CA LEU A 185 -10.24 1.19 -10.41
C LEU A 185 -11.75 1.29 -10.14
N ALA A 186 -12.59 0.70 -10.99
CA ALA A 186 -14.03 0.72 -10.80
C ALA A 186 -14.44 0.04 -9.47
N VAL A 187 -13.81 -1.08 -9.12
CA VAL A 187 -14.03 -1.76 -7.83
C VAL A 187 -13.61 -0.86 -6.66
N SER A 188 -12.46 -0.19 -6.75
CA SER A 188 -12.04 0.78 -5.74
C SER A 188 -13.04 1.95 -5.62
N GLY A 189 -13.60 2.40 -6.75
CA GLY A 189 -14.71 3.36 -6.86
C GLY A 189 -15.91 2.97 -6.04
N PHE A 190 -16.39 1.78 -6.33
CA PHE A 190 -17.58 1.20 -5.72
C PHE A 190 -17.43 1.09 -4.20
N LEU A 191 -16.26 0.61 -3.74
CA LEU A 191 -15.94 0.42 -2.33
C LEU A 191 -15.71 1.74 -1.58
N ALA A 192 -14.88 2.63 -2.13
CA ALA A 192 -14.51 3.89 -1.48
C ALA A 192 -15.70 4.84 -1.31
N PHE A 193 -16.56 4.92 -2.33
CA PHE A 193 -17.70 5.83 -2.34
C PHE A 193 -19.02 5.18 -1.95
N ARG A 194 -18.98 3.92 -1.47
CA ARG A 194 -20.16 3.23 -0.92
C ARG A 194 -21.37 3.30 -1.86
N VAL A 195 -21.17 2.95 -3.12
CA VAL A 195 -22.19 3.13 -4.17
C VAL A 195 -23.48 2.33 -3.88
N TRP A 196 -23.39 1.28 -3.06
CA TRP A 196 -24.56 0.53 -2.60
C TRP A 196 -25.48 1.34 -1.67
N GLU A 197 -24.96 2.34 -0.95
CA GLU A 197 -25.76 3.24 -0.11
C GLU A 197 -26.39 4.35 -0.94
N ASN A 198 -25.63 4.91 -1.88
CA ASN A 198 -26.12 5.95 -2.77
C ASN A 198 -25.60 5.76 -4.20
N ALA A 199 -26.50 5.35 -5.09
CA ALA A 199 -26.19 5.10 -6.50
C ALA A 199 -25.65 6.35 -7.23
N THR A 200 -25.95 7.57 -6.75
CA THR A 200 -25.39 8.79 -7.37
C THR A 200 -23.87 8.88 -7.22
N ASN A 201 -23.29 8.17 -6.24
CA ASN A 201 -21.84 8.15 -6.05
C ASN A 201 -21.10 7.45 -7.21
N LEU A 202 -21.80 6.73 -8.08
CA LEU A 202 -21.25 6.19 -9.33
C LEU A 202 -20.63 7.29 -10.20
N TRP A 203 -21.20 8.50 -10.18
CA TRP A 203 -20.67 9.65 -10.92
C TRP A 203 -19.27 10.06 -10.45
N LEU A 204 -18.88 9.75 -9.22
CA LEU A 204 -17.55 10.04 -8.69
C LEU A 204 -16.48 9.11 -9.24
N ILE A 205 -16.84 7.97 -9.84
CA ILE A 205 -15.88 7.01 -10.40
C ILE A 205 -15.46 7.43 -11.82
N LEU A 206 -16.40 8.00 -12.58
CA LEU A 206 -16.23 8.28 -14.02
C LEU A 206 -15.06 9.24 -14.33
N PRO A 207 -14.82 10.33 -13.57
CA PRO A 207 -13.69 11.22 -13.87
C PRO A 207 -12.34 10.51 -13.80
N ALA A 208 -12.12 9.64 -12.81
CA ALA A 208 -10.89 8.87 -12.70
C ALA A 208 -10.71 7.91 -13.89
N MET A 209 -11.78 7.22 -14.31
CA MET A 209 -11.77 6.35 -15.48
C MET A 209 -11.45 7.13 -16.77
N LEU A 210 -12.11 8.27 -16.97
CA LEU A 210 -11.90 9.13 -18.14
C LEU A 210 -10.46 9.66 -18.19
N LEU A 211 -9.92 10.14 -17.06
CA LEU A 211 -8.52 10.58 -16.97
C LEU A 211 -7.56 9.44 -17.35
N ILE A 212 -7.84 8.21 -16.91
CA ILE A 212 -7.01 7.06 -17.27
C ILE A 212 -7.10 6.73 -18.78
N MET A 213 -8.28 6.87 -19.38
CA MET A 213 -8.44 6.64 -20.82
C MET A 213 -7.75 7.72 -21.67
N LEU A 214 -7.90 9.00 -21.30
CA LEU A 214 -7.35 10.13 -22.04
C LEU A 214 -5.82 10.21 -21.97
N PHE A 215 -5.23 9.82 -20.83
CA PHE A 215 -3.80 9.94 -20.59
C PHE A 215 -3.05 8.60 -20.61
N LYS A 216 -3.59 7.58 -21.29
CA LYS A 216 -3.07 6.19 -21.34
C LYS A 216 -1.56 6.06 -21.64
N GLY A 217 -0.95 7.02 -22.32
CA GLY A 217 0.49 7.04 -22.63
C GLY A 217 1.39 7.72 -21.58
N SER A 218 0.84 8.35 -20.56
CA SER A 218 1.60 9.12 -19.57
C SER A 218 2.02 8.26 -18.39
N LYS A 219 3.32 8.24 -18.06
CA LYS A 219 3.84 7.57 -16.84
C LYS A 219 3.27 8.16 -15.54
N LYS A 220 2.64 9.34 -15.58
CA LYS A 220 2.01 9.97 -14.41
C LYS A 220 0.61 9.42 -14.11
N ILE A 221 0.00 8.72 -15.05
CA ILE A 221 -1.37 8.22 -14.93
C ILE A 221 -1.57 7.27 -13.74
N ARG A 222 -0.53 6.51 -13.38
CA ARG A 222 -0.54 5.61 -12.22
C ARG A 222 -0.84 6.34 -10.91
N TYR A 223 -0.50 7.63 -10.79
CA TYR A 223 -0.75 8.40 -9.56
C TYR A 223 -2.19 8.85 -9.40
N VAL A 224 -3.01 8.80 -10.46
CA VAL A 224 -4.43 9.20 -10.43
C VAL A 224 -5.21 8.47 -9.33
N PRO A 225 -5.24 7.12 -9.25
CA PRO A 225 -6.00 6.43 -8.21
C PRO A 225 -5.53 6.81 -6.79
N VAL A 226 -4.22 6.94 -6.57
CA VAL A 226 -3.65 7.21 -5.24
C VAL A 226 -3.96 8.62 -4.74
N LEU A 227 -4.12 9.60 -5.65
CA LEU A 227 -4.46 10.98 -5.29
C LEU A 227 -5.97 11.20 -5.24
N TYR A 228 -6.68 10.75 -6.28
CA TYR A 228 -8.09 11.06 -6.49
C TYR A 228 -8.99 10.51 -5.39
N TYR A 229 -8.78 9.25 -5.00
CA TYR A 229 -9.64 8.54 -4.06
C TYR A 229 -9.58 9.07 -2.64
N PRO A 230 -8.41 9.17 -1.97
CA PRO A 230 -8.38 9.69 -0.61
C PRO A 230 -8.92 11.12 -0.51
N ILE A 231 -8.64 11.98 -1.49
CA ILE A 231 -9.14 13.36 -1.51
C ILE A 231 -10.67 13.40 -1.58
N LEU A 232 -11.28 12.61 -2.46
CA LEU A 232 -12.74 12.60 -2.55
C LEU A 232 -13.42 11.94 -1.37
N VAL A 233 -12.85 10.86 -0.82
CA VAL A 233 -13.35 10.26 0.43
C VAL A 233 -13.33 11.28 1.56
N PHE A 234 -12.28 12.09 1.67
CA PHE A 234 -12.22 13.18 2.64
C PHE A 234 -13.34 14.20 2.46
N MET A 235 -13.54 14.68 1.22
CA MET A 235 -14.59 15.65 0.89
C MET A 235 -15.99 15.12 1.21
N LEU A 236 -16.23 13.82 1.02
CA LEU A 236 -17.50 13.18 1.35
C LEU A 236 -17.71 13.02 2.87
N ASN A 237 -16.64 12.87 3.64
CA ASN A 237 -16.74 12.65 5.09
C ASN A 237 -16.81 13.96 5.90
N ILE A 238 -16.49 15.11 5.31
CA ILE A 238 -16.60 16.43 5.95
C ILE A 238 -17.99 17.06 5.80
N ASN A 239 -18.74 16.66 4.77
CA ASN A 239 -20.11 17.12 4.51
C ASN A 239 -21.14 16.23 5.19
#